data_AF-A0A821HFT9-F1
#
_entry.id   AF-A0A821HFT9-F1
#
_cell.length_a   1.000
_cell.length_b   1.000
_cell.length_c   1.000
_cell.angle_alpha   90.00
_cell.angle_beta   90.00
_cell.angle_gamma   90.00
#
_symmetry.space_group_name_H-M   'P 1'
#
loop_
_entity.id
_entity.type
_entity.pdbx_description
1 polymer ?
#
loop_
_entity_poly.entity_id
_entity_poly.type
_entity_poly.pdbx_seq_one_letter_code
_entity_poly.pdbx_strand_id
1 'polypeptide(L)'
;LILVSRTLYAKLMFDYFNERQDIKDIIKPCWLVGQNGADYQNSLSEQDNTLKDFRKGLSNVMIATDIVQEGLDVPECSFVIRYEFVSNEIGTVQSRGRARADKSSCFLIVDSGSKNYEKEMTNRLKEMEMLEALNKWKQVSPDQLQKDIQSIQ
;
A
#
# COMPACT_ATOMS: atom_id res chain seq x y z
N LEU A 1 -8.76 -0.18 3.65
CA LEU A 1 -8.02 -0.03 2.38
C LEU A 1 -7.69 -1.41 1.84
N ILE A 2 -7.97 -1.66 0.57
CA ILE A 2 -7.60 -2.88 -0.15
C ILE A 2 -6.67 -2.46 -1.29
N LEU A 3 -5.44 -2.97 -1.29
CA LEU A 3 -4.44 -2.74 -2.33
C LEU A 3 -4.42 -3.91 -3.31
N VAL A 4 -4.47 -3.61 -4.61
CA VAL A 4 -4.47 -4.59 -5.70
C VAL A 4 -3.44 -4.25 -6.76
N SER A 5 -2.91 -5.27 -7.45
CA SER A 5 -1.86 -5.10 -8.46
C SER A 5 -2.35 -4.65 -9.84
N ARG A 6 -3.65 -4.81 -10.13
CA ARG A 6 -4.23 -4.51 -11.44
C ARG A 6 -5.44 -3.60 -11.32
N THR A 7 -5.58 -2.66 -12.25
CA THR A 7 -6.74 -1.76 -12.30
C THR A 7 -8.04 -2.50 -12.57
N LEU A 8 -8.00 -3.60 -13.33
CA LEU A 8 -9.13 -4.52 -13.48
C LEU A 8 -9.63 -5.07 -12.14
N TYR A 9 -8.75 -5.51 -11.24
CA TYR A 9 -9.17 -6.05 -9.94
C TYR A 9 -9.81 -4.98 -9.06
N ALA A 10 -9.32 -3.74 -9.12
CA ALA A 10 -9.92 -2.63 -8.38
C ALA A 10 -11.37 -2.43 -8.80
N LYS A 11 -11.63 -2.42 -10.11
CA LYS A 11 -12.96 -2.22 -10.66
C LYS A 11 -13.89 -3.41 -10.39
N LEU A 12 -13.44 -4.64 -10.62
CA LEU A 12 -14.24 -5.84 -10.39
C LEU A 12 -14.62 -6.00 -8.91
N MET A 13 -13.69 -5.73 -7.98
CA MET A 13 -14.01 -5.77 -6.54
C MET A 13 -15.00 -4.67 -6.14
N PHE A 14 -14.85 -3.47 -6.69
CA PHE A 14 -15.82 -2.40 -6.47
C PHE A 14 -17.22 -2.80 -6.93
N ASP A 15 -17.35 -3.34 -8.15
CA ASP A 15 -18.64 -3.79 -8.69
C ASP A 15 -19.23 -4.93 -7.84
N TYR A 16 -18.40 -5.91 -7.46
CA TYR A 16 -18.80 -7.00 -6.57
C TYR A 16 -19.38 -6.50 -5.24
N PHE A 17 -18.72 -5.55 -4.56
CA PHE A 17 -19.26 -5.00 -3.31
C PHE A 17 -20.54 -4.21 -3.53
N ASN A 18 -20.66 -3.49 -4.64
CA ASN A 18 -21.80 -2.64 -4.93
C ASN A 18 -23.07 -3.45 -5.31
N GLU A 19 -22.89 -4.63 -5.92
CA GLU A 19 -23.98 -5.53 -6.31
C GLU A 19 -24.57 -6.31 -5.12
N ARG A 20 -23.80 -6.49 -4.05
CA ARG A 20 -24.17 -7.29 -2.87
C ARG A 20 -25.13 -6.57 -1.93
N GLN A 21 -26.42 -6.90 -2.04
CA GLN A 21 -27.47 -6.27 -1.21
C GLN A 21 -27.34 -6.56 0.28
N ASP A 22 -26.83 -7.74 0.66
CA ASP A 22 -26.69 -8.19 2.04
C ASP A 22 -25.66 -7.40 2.86
N ILE A 23 -24.74 -6.71 2.19
CA ILE A 23 -23.68 -5.90 2.82
C ILE A 23 -23.72 -4.42 2.45
N LYS A 24 -24.72 -3.98 1.66
CA LYS A 24 -24.78 -2.62 1.11
C LYS A 24 -24.83 -1.51 2.18
N ASP A 25 -25.48 -1.79 3.31
CA ASP A 25 -25.56 -0.84 4.43
C ASP A 25 -24.27 -0.82 5.28
N ILE A 26 -23.43 -1.85 5.13
CA ILE A 26 -22.20 -2.05 5.90
C ILE A 26 -20.98 -1.58 5.10
N ILE A 27 -20.91 -1.91 3.81
CA ILE A 27 -19.78 -1.64 2.91
C ILE A 27 -20.21 -0.59 1.88
N LYS A 28 -19.54 0.56 1.92
CA LYS A 28 -19.66 1.65 0.96
C LYS A 28 -18.33 1.74 0.20
N PRO A 29 -18.20 0.98 -0.90
CA PRO A 29 -16.94 0.87 -1.60
C PRO A 29 -16.66 2.14 -2.41
N CYS A 30 -15.39 2.49 -2.55
CA CYS A 30 -14.88 3.37 -3.58
C CYS A 30 -13.59 2.78 -4.17
N TRP A 31 -13.17 3.22 -5.34
CA TRP A 31 -11.98 2.70 -5.98
C TRP A 31 -11.09 3.81 -6.53
N LEU A 32 -9.79 3.59 -6.53
CA LEU A 32 -8.80 4.59 -6.89
C LEU A 32 -7.63 3.97 -7.66
N VAL A 33 -7.48 4.34 -8.92
CA VAL A 33 -6.39 3.85 -9.79
C VAL A 33 -5.64 5.00 -10.47
N GLY A 34 -4.41 4.71 -10.89
CA GLY A 34 -3.56 5.63 -11.64
C GLY A 34 -4.13 6.04 -12.99
N GLN A 35 -3.64 7.17 -13.51
CA GLN A 35 -4.02 7.68 -14.83
C GLN A 35 -3.44 6.84 -15.98
N ASN A 36 -2.42 6.03 -15.71
CA ASN A 36 -1.75 5.17 -16.70
C ASN A 36 -2.21 3.70 -16.59
N GLY A 37 -3.37 3.46 -15.99
CA GLY A 37 -3.94 2.13 -15.88
C GLY A 37 -4.29 1.54 -17.25
N ALA A 38 -3.94 0.27 -17.46
CA ALA A 38 -4.19 -0.41 -18.74
C ALA A 38 -5.68 -0.64 -19.00
N ASP A 39 -6.43 -1.10 -17.99
CA ASP A 39 -7.84 -1.47 -18.13
C ASP A 39 -8.79 -0.33 -17.71
N TYR A 40 -8.48 0.34 -16.60
CA TYR A 40 -9.27 1.43 -16.03
C TYR A 40 -8.38 2.54 -15.50
N GLN A 41 -8.90 3.77 -15.50
CA GLN A 41 -8.21 4.98 -15.10
C GLN A 41 -9.18 5.89 -14.34
N ASN A 42 -8.68 6.62 -13.34
CA ASN A 42 -9.37 7.77 -12.78
C ASN A 42 -8.61 9.05 -13.18
N SER A 43 -9.35 10.07 -13.62
CA SER A 43 -8.81 11.42 -13.77
C SER A 43 -8.38 12.00 -12.43
N LEU A 44 -7.52 13.03 -12.43
CA LEU A 44 -7.10 13.70 -11.18
C LEU A 44 -8.29 14.21 -10.37
N SER A 45 -9.31 14.75 -11.05
CA SER A 45 -10.54 15.24 -10.41
C SER A 45 -11.32 14.11 -9.73
N GLU A 46 -11.44 12.95 -10.39
CA GLU A 46 -12.10 11.77 -9.80
C GLU A 46 -11.30 11.22 -8.61
N GLN A 47 -9.97 11.21 -8.71
CA GLN A 47 -9.09 10.80 -7.62
C GLN A 47 -9.27 11.71 -6.40
N ASP A 48 -9.26 13.03 -6.61
CA ASP A 48 -9.46 14.02 -5.55
C ASP A 48 -10.82 13.90 -4.88
N ASN A 49 -11.89 13.72 -5.67
CA ASN A 49 -13.24 13.55 -5.13
C ASN A 49 -13.38 12.26 -4.34
N THR A 50 -12.84 11.15 -4.86
CA THR A 50 -12.85 9.85 -4.17
C THR A 50 -12.10 9.92 -2.84
N LEU A 51 -10.94 10.58 -2.81
CA LEU A 51 -10.17 10.79 -1.58
C LEU A 51 -10.93 11.66 -0.58
N LYS A 52 -11.58 12.74 -1.04
CA LYS A 52 -12.42 13.60 -0.18
C LYS A 52 -13.57 12.81 0.44
N ASP A 53 -14.25 11.98 -0.34
CA ASP A 53 -15.40 11.20 0.13
C ASP A 53 -14.97 10.13 1.15
N PHE A 54 -13.83 9.49 0.90
CA PHE A 54 -13.24 8.55 1.84
C PHE A 54 -12.81 9.23 3.15
N ARG A 55 -12.18 10.41 3.08
CA ARG A 55 -11.82 11.22 4.27
C ARG A 55 -13.05 11.63 5.10
N LYS A 56 -14.18 11.90 4.44
CA LYS A 56 -15.46 12.25 5.07
C LYS A 56 -16.23 11.05 5.60
N GLY A 57 -15.77 9.82 5.36
CA GLY A 57 -16.47 8.59 5.74
C GLY A 57 -17.71 8.29 4.90
N LEU A 58 -17.88 8.94 3.74
CA LEU A 58 -18.95 8.63 2.79
C LEU A 58 -18.72 7.26 2.15
N SER A 59 -17.45 6.89 1.97
CA SER A 59 -16.99 5.54 1.65
C SER A 59 -16.14 5.02 2.80
N ASN A 60 -16.28 3.75 3.15
CA ASN A 60 -15.53 3.12 4.24
C ASN A 60 -14.60 1.99 3.77
N VAL A 61 -14.66 1.62 2.48
CA VAL A 61 -13.73 0.67 1.86
C VAL A 61 -13.19 1.28 0.57
N MET A 62 -11.90 1.61 0.55
CA MET A 62 -11.20 2.02 -0.67
C MET A 62 -10.45 0.83 -1.27
N ILE A 63 -10.66 0.56 -2.56
CA ILE A 63 -9.89 -0.41 -3.34
C ILE A 63 -8.96 0.34 -4.30
N ALA A 64 -7.66 0.16 -4.17
CA ALA A 64 -6.70 0.98 -4.91
C ALA A 64 -5.49 0.21 -5.43
N THR A 65 -4.82 0.76 -6.45
CA THR A 65 -3.49 0.29 -6.86
C THR A 65 -2.38 0.97 -6.07
N ASP A 66 -1.13 0.79 -6.52
CA ASP A 66 0.09 1.43 -6.03
C ASP A 66 0.05 2.97 -5.98
N ILE A 67 -0.91 3.62 -6.64
CA ILE A 67 -1.08 5.08 -6.57
C ILE A 67 -1.23 5.60 -5.12
N VAL A 68 -1.73 4.77 -4.21
CA VAL A 68 -1.90 5.10 -2.79
C VAL A 68 -0.60 4.97 -1.97
N GLN A 69 0.45 4.32 -2.51
CA GLN A 69 1.70 4.10 -1.77
C GLN A 69 2.48 5.39 -1.54
N GLU A 70 2.53 6.32 -2.51
CA GLU A 70 3.33 7.55 -2.40
C GLU A 70 2.55 8.82 -2.74
N GLY A 71 2.77 9.88 -1.96
CA GLY A 71 2.27 11.23 -2.24
C GLY A 71 0.78 11.51 -1.99
N LEU A 72 -0.08 10.48 -1.98
CA LEU A 72 -1.50 10.64 -1.66
C LEU A 72 -1.75 10.61 -0.15
N ASP A 73 -2.44 11.64 0.33
CA ASP A 73 -2.90 11.75 1.72
C ASP A 73 -4.14 10.88 1.95
N VAL A 74 -3.93 9.58 2.15
CA VAL A 74 -4.98 8.65 2.55
C VAL A 74 -5.06 8.58 4.08
N PRO A 75 -6.27 8.72 4.67
CA PRO A 75 -6.50 8.55 6.10
C PRO A 75 -5.91 7.27 6.69
N GLU A 76 -5.62 7.32 7.99
CA GLU A 76 -5.28 6.13 8.74
C GLU A 76 -6.44 5.12 8.70
N CYS A 77 -6.10 3.88 8.38
CA CYS A 77 -7.07 2.80 8.23
C CYS A 77 -6.98 1.84 9.42
N SER A 78 -8.12 1.30 9.86
CA SER A 78 -8.14 0.16 10.79
C SER A 78 -7.71 -1.14 10.11
N PHE A 79 -7.95 -1.27 8.80
CA PHE A 79 -7.59 -2.45 8.04
C PHE A 79 -6.94 -2.09 6.70
N VAL A 80 -5.78 -2.68 6.45
CA VAL A 80 -5.12 -2.69 5.15
C VAL A 80 -5.03 -4.13 4.67
N ILE A 81 -5.56 -4.42 3.49
CA ILE A 81 -5.48 -5.74 2.86
C ILE A 81 -4.68 -5.57 1.58
N ARG A 82 -3.55 -6.26 1.45
CA ARG A 82 -2.79 -6.37 0.22
C ARG A 82 -3.24 -7.65 -0.49
N TYR A 83 -4.04 -7.53 -1.54
CA TYR A 83 -4.56 -8.66 -2.30
C TYR A 83 -3.75 -8.86 -3.57
N GLU A 84 -2.98 -9.96 -3.63
CA GLU A 84 -2.03 -10.24 -4.72
C GLU A 84 -1.11 -9.04 -5.05
N PHE A 85 -0.80 -8.25 -4.01
CA PHE A 85 -0.10 -6.97 -4.12
C PHE A 85 1.20 -6.98 -3.31
N VAL A 86 2.31 -7.20 -4.02
CA VAL A 86 3.66 -7.22 -3.44
C VAL A 86 4.59 -6.32 -4.24
N SER A 87 4.86 -5.13 -3.70
CA SER A 87 5.82 -4.14 -4.21
C SER A 87 7.26 -4.53 -3.81
N ASN A 88 8.15 -3.56 -3.58
CA ASN A 88 9.43 -3.76 -2.89
C ASN A 88 9.28 -3.70 -1.35
N GLU A 89 10.39 -3.84 -0.63
CA GLU A 89 10.47 -3.74 0.82
C GLU A 89 9.97 -2.38 1.35
N ILE A 90 10.28 -1.28 0.68
CA ILE A 90 9.81 0.07 1.06
C ILE A 90 8.28 0.15 0.97
N GLY A 91 7.69 -0.23 -0.17
CA GLY A 91 6.24 -0.21 -0.35
C GLY A 91 5.50 -1.18 0.57
N THR A 92 6.15 -2.27 1.00
CA THR A 92 5.64 -3.18 2.03
C THR A 92 5.53 -2.46 3.38
N VAL A 93 6.56 -1.73 3.79
CA VAL A 93 6.55 -0.92 5.01
C VAL A 93 5.54 0.23 4.92
N GLN A 94 5.50 0.95 3.80
CA GLN A 94 4.57 2.07 3.58
C GLN A 94 3.11 1.62 3.62
N SER A 95 2.78 0.52 2.93
CA SER A 95 1.41 -0.03 2.93
C SER A 95 0.99 -0.48 4.33
N ARG A 96 1.87 -1.16 5.07
CA ARG A 96 1.66 -1.49 6.48
C ARG A 96 1.48 -0.23 7.35
N GLY A 97 2.23 0.83 7.06
CA GLY A 97 2.12 2.14 7.72
C GLY A 97 0.81 2.89 7.47
N ARG A 98 -0.08 2.41 6.58
CA ARG A 98 -1.45 2.94 6.46
C ARG A 98 -2.41 2.32 7.49
N ALA A 99 -2.05 1.18 8.09
CA ALA A 99 -2.76 0.58 9.21
C ALA A 99 -2.19 1.16 10.53
N ARG A 100 -2.70 2.32 10.94
CA ARG A 100 -2.25 3.03 12.16
C ARG A 100 -3.34 3.42 13.15
N ALA A 101 -4.60 3.22 12.80
CA ALA A 101 -5.69 3.46 13.75
C ALA A 101 -5.61 2.48 14.94
N ASP A 102 -6.27 2.81 16.05
CA ASP A 102 -6.32 1.92 17.22
C ASP A 102 -6.81 0.52 16.82
N LYS A 103 -6.05 -0.50 17.23
CA LYS A 103 -6.29 -1.93 16.89
C LYS A 103 -6.25 -2.22 15.38
N SER A 104 -5.46 -1.47 14.62
CA SER A 104 -5.34 -1.71 13.18
C SER A 104 -4.55 -2.98 12.83
N SER A 105 -4.88 -3.58 11.68
CA SER A 105 -4.16 -4.73 11.12
C SER A 105 -3.83 -4.56 9.65
N CYS A 106 -2.69 -5.12 9.22
CA CYS A 106 -2.32 -5.23 7.82
C CYS A 106 -2.22 -6.71 7.43
N PHE A 107 -2.94 -7.11 6.39
CA PHE A 107 -2.97 -8.48 5.87
C PHE A 107 -2.38 -8.54 4.47
N LEU A 108 -1.76 -9.67 4.14
CA LEU A 108 -1.39 -10.05 2.78
C LEU A 108 -2.17 -11.30 2.41
N ILE A 109 -2.93 -11.23 1.32
CA ILE A 109 -3.63 -12.37 0.72
C ILE A 109 -2.89 -12.69 -0.57
N VAL A 110 -2.17 -13.81 -0.57
CA VAL A 110 -1.43 -14.34 -1.71
C VAL A 110 -1.52 -15.86 -1.74
N ASP A 111 -1.45 -16.45 -2.92
CA ASP A 111 -1.35 -17.89 -3.07
C ASP A 111 -0.03 -18.43 -2.49
N SER A 112 -0.12 -19.54 -1.75
CA SER A 112 1.04 -20.22 -1.17
C SER A 112 1.97 -20.72 -2.27
N GLY A 113 3.27 -20.41 -2.17
CA GLY A 113 4.26 -20.79 -3.19
C GLY A 113 4.20 -19.96 -4.48
N SER A 114 3.37 -18.90 -4.53
CA SER A 114 3.40 -17.94 -5.63
C SER A 114 4.68 -17.10 -5.62
N LYS A 115 5.01 -16.50 -6.77
CA LYS A 115 6.09 -15.50 -6.87
C LYS A 115 5.88 -14.33 -5.90
N ASN A 116 4.63 -13.93 -5.68
CA ASN A 116 4.29 -12.87 -4.74
C ASN A 116 4.61 -13.29 -3.29
N TYR A 117 4.33 -14.53 -2.92
CA TYR A 117 4.70 -15.09 -1.62
C TYR A 117 6.22 -15.09 -1.41
N GLU A 118 6.99 -15.62 -2.37
CA GLU A 118 8.45 -15.63 -2.32
C GLU A 118 9.05 -14.21 -2.24
N LYS A 119 8.47 -13.29 -3.01
CA LYS A 119 8.88 -11.88 -3.01
C LYS A 119 8.60 -11.20 -1.68
N GLU A 120 7.46 -11.47 -1.04
CA GLU A 120 7.17 -10.94 0.30
C GLU A 120 8.19 -11.46 1.33
N MET A 121 8.57 -12.75 1.27
CA MET A 121 9.61 -13.29 2.15
C MET A 121 10.94 -12.60 1.94
N THR A 122 11.32 -12.37 0.69
CA THR A 122 12.53 -11.60 0.34
C THR A 122 12.44 -10.16 0.87
N ASN A 123 11.29 -9.49 0.71
CA ASN A 123 11.09 -8.13 1.20
C ASN A 123 11.25 -8.03 2.72
N ARG A 124 10.77 -9.02 3.48
CA ARG A 124 10.95 -9.06 4.95
C ARG A 124 12.42 -9.25 5.35
N LEU A 125 13.16 -10.08 4.63
CA LEU A 125 14.60 -10.23 4.85
C LEU A 125 15.34 -8.91 4.58
N LYS A 126 15.04 -8.25 3.47
CA LYS A 126 15.59 -6.92 3.16
C LYS A 126 15.24 -5.87 4.22
N GLU A 127 14.01 -5.91 4.76
CA GLU A 127 13.61 -5.04 5.87
C GLU A 127 14.51 -5.23 7.09
N MET A 128 14.84 -6.47 7.45
CA MET A 128 15.77 -6.78 8.53
C MET A 128 17.19 -6.30 8.22
N GLU A 129 17.69 -6.56 7.01
CA GLU A 129 19.01 -6.12 6.58
C GLU A 129 19.16 -4.59 6.61
N MET A 130 18.11 -3.85 6.23
CA MET A 130 18.08 -2.39 6.33
C MET A 130 18.23 -1.92 7.78
N LEU A 131 17.54 -2.56 8.73
CA LEU A 131 17.66 -2.23 10.15
C LEU A 131 19.05 -2.56 10.69
N GLU A 132 19.64 -3.69 10.28
CA GLU A 132 21.01 -4.05 10.65
C GLU A 132 22.03 -3.06 10.08
N ALA A 133 21.87 -2.64 8.82
CA ALA A 133 22.73 -1.65 8.19
C ALA A 133 22.67 -0.31 8.95
N LEU A 134 21.49 0.15 9.34
CA LEU A 134 21.33 1.36 10.17
C LEU A 134 22.02 1.24 11.53
N ASN A 135 21.92 0.07 12.17
CA ASN A 135 22.56 -0.16 13.46
C ASN A 135 24.09 -0.20 13.36
N LYS A 136 24.64 -0.77 12.28
CA LYS A 136 26.08 -0.73 11.97
C LYS A 136 26.52 0.71 11.71
N TRP A 137 25.75 1.45 10.92
CA TRP A 137 26.06 2.84 10.55
C TRP A 137 26.13 3.78 11.77
N LYS A 138 25.25 3.58 12.76
CA LYS A 138 25.29 4.32 14.04
C LYS A 138 26.58 4.11 14.85
N GLN A 139 27.35 3.06 14.57
CA GLN A 139 28.60 2.73 15.26
C GLN A 139 29.84 3.21 14.49
N VAL A 140 29.67 3.74 13.28
CA VAL A 140 30.77 4.26 12.45
C VAL A 140 31.27 5.58 13.03
N SER A 141 32.58 5.74 13.16
CA SER A 141 33.17 6.99 13.66
C SER A 141 32.97 8.14 12.66
N PRO A 142 32.89 9.40 13.13
CA PRO A 142 32.77 10.57 12.25
C PRO A 142 33.85 10.63 11.17
N ASP A 143 35.09 10.27 11.51
CA ASP A 143 36.22 10.28 10.57
C ASP A 143 36.07 9.25 9.45
N GLN A 144 35.60 8.04 9.78
CA GLN A 144 35.35 7.01 8.79
C GLN A 144 34.15 7.40 7.92
N LEU A 145 33.10 7.95 8.52
CA LEU A 145 31.93 8.43 7.80
C LEU A 145 32.30 9.52 6.78
N GLN A 146 33.16 10.46 7.16
CA GLN A 146 33.62 11.51 6.26
C GLN A 146 34.38 10.94 5.06
N LYS A 147 35.25 9.94 5.29
CA LYS A 147 35.96 9.24 4.19
C LYS A 147 35.00 8.50 3.27
N ASP A 148 34.02 7.80 3.83
CA ASP A 148 33.04 7.03 3.07
C ASP A 148 32.21 7.98 2.18
N ILE A 149 31.70 9.09 2.74
CA ILE A 149 30.94 10.10 1.98
C ILE A 149 31.78 10.70 0.84
N GLN A 150 33.04 11.05 1.11
CA GLN A 150 33.95 11.60 0.09
C GLN A 150 34.26 10.61 -1.03
N SER A 151 34.18 9.30 -0.79
CA SER A 151 34.46 8.28 -1.81
C SER A 151 33.31 8.06 -2.80
N ILE A 152 32.09 8.50 -2.46
CA ILE A 152 30.86 8.30 -3.26
C ILE A 152 30.46 9.59 -4.00
N GLN A 153 31.09 10.72 -3.69
CA GLN A 153 30.94 12.01 -4.37
C GLN A 153 31.97 12.16 -5.48
#